data_AF-A0A540MX90-F1
#
_entry.id   AF-A0A540MX90-F1
#
_cell.length_a   1.000
_cell.length_b   1.000
_cell.length_c   1.000
_cell.angle_alpha   90.00
_cell.angle_beta   90.00
_cell.angle_gamma   90.00
#
_symmetry.space_group_name_H-M   'P 1'
#
loop_
_entity.id
_entity.type
_entity.pdbx_description
1 polymer ?
#
loop_
_entity_poly.entity_id
_entity_poly.type
_entity_poly.pdbx_seq_one_letter_code
_entity_poly.pdbx_strand_id
1 'polypeptide(L)' 'MERREQCVCTLLIKHKKESFNMEHEDVIEVSTEAAKYLINNDNDVSLHIAKLIPSISISGQFE' A
#
# COMPACT_ATOMS: atom_id res chain seq x y z
N MET A 1 -23.55 14.18 -0.24
CA MET A 1 -22.33 13.76 0.47
C MET A 1 -21.59 12.86 -0.48
N GLU A 2 -20.43 13.29 -0.98
CA GLU A 2 -19.65 12.49 -1.93
C GLU A 2 -19.06 11.27 -1.21
N ARG A 3 -19.24 10.08 -1.79
CA ARG A 3 -18.69 8.83 -1.27
C ARG A 3 -17.19 8.84 -1.59
N ARG A 4 -16.35 8.67 -0.57
CA ARG A 4 -14.88 8.60 -0.74
C ARG A 4 -14.47 7.15 -0.90
N GLU A 5 -13.46 6.91 -1.73
CA GLU A 5 -12.84 5.58 -1.85
C GLU A 5 -12.25 5.15 -0.50
N GLN A 6 -12.47 3.89 -0.11
CA GLN A 6 -11.98 3.33 1.16
C GLN A 6 -11.36 1.95 0.94
N CYS A 7 -10.22 1.70 1.59
CA CYS A 7 -9.59 0.38 1.58
C CYS A 7 -8.95 0.03 2.92
N VAL A 8 -8.67 -1.26 3.11
CA VAL A 8 -7.76 -1.72 4.16
C VAL A 8 -6.42 -2.10 3.53
N CYS A 9 -5.36 -1.39 3.91
CA CYS A 9 -3.99 -1.77 3.61
C CYS A 9 -3.46 -2.64 4.75
N THR A 10 -2.97 -3.84 4.45
CA THR A 10 -2.30 -4.68 5.45
C THR A 10 -0.85 -4.93 5.07
N LEU A 11 0.03 -4.71 6.03
CA LEU A 11 1.47 -4.95 5.95
C LEU A 11 1.85 -6.15 6.82
N LEU A 12 2.64 -7.04 6.25
CA LEU A 12 3.25 -8.18 6.93
C LEU A 12 4.76 -7.97 6.94
N ILE A 13 5.31 -7.74 8.13
CA ILE A 13 6.74 -7.49 8.34
C ILE A 13 7.25 -8.48 9.38
N LYS A 14 8.07 -9.44 8.95
CA LYS A 14 8.59 -10.53 9.80
C LYS A 14 7.45 -11.31 10.47
N HIS A 15 7.25 -11.10 11.77
CA HIS A 15 6.19 -11.74 12.58
C HIS A 15 5.10 -10.77 13.02
N LYS A 16 5.05 -9.57 12.44
CA LYS A 16 4.04 -8.56 12.73
C LYS A 16 3.10 -8.37 11.54
N LYS A 17 1.83 -8.19 11.88
CA LYS A 17 0.77 -7.78 10.96
C LYS A 17 0.23 -6.45 11.45
N GLU A 18 0.21 -5.47 10.57
CA GLU A 18 -0.38 -4.16 10.82
C GLU A 18 -1.39 -3.85 9.72
N SER A 19 -2.56 -3.35 10.10
CA SER A 19 -3.66 -3.04 9.18
C SER A 19 -4.12 -1.61 9.38
N PHE A 20 -4.31 -0.89 8.28
CA PHE A 20 -4.66 0.52 8.23
C PHE A 20 -5.93 0.68 7.38
N ASN A 21 -6.95 1.33 7.95
CA ASN A 21 -8.05 1.85 7.15
C ASN A 21 -7.55 3.10 6.45
N MET A 22 -7.68 3.15 5.13
CA MET A 22 -7.22 4.24 4.29
C MET A 22 -8.43 4.82 3.55
N GLU A 23 -8.50 6.15 3.51
CA GLU A 23 -9.45 6.91 2.70
C GLU A 23 -8.74 7.59 1.51
N HIS A 24 -9.53 8.24 0.66
CA HIS A 24 -9.00 9.10 -0.40
C HIS A 24 -7.99 10.11 0.16
N GLU A 25 -6.85 10.27 -0.54
CA GLU A 25 -5.70 11.11 -0.16
C GLU A 25 -4.80 10.58 0.98
N ASP A 26 -5.15 9.47 1.63
CA ASP A 26 -4.25 8.86 2.61
C ASP A 26 -2.98 8.31 1.96
N VAL A 27 -1.85 8.55 2.63
CA VAL A 27 -0.52 8.11 2.18
C VAL A 27 0.11 7.26 3.28
N ILE A 28 0.65 6.11 2.89
CA ILE A 28 1.43 5.24 3.77
C ILE A 28 2.77 4.90 3.13
N GLU A 29 3.84 5.02 3.90
CA GLU A 29 5.14 4.50 3.53
C GLU A 29 5.20 3.00 3.83
N VAL A 30 5.61 2.22 2.83
CA VAL A 30 5.71 0.76 2.96
C VAL A 30 7.13 0.33 2.67
N SER A 31 7.79 -0.26 3.67
CA SER A 31 9.12 -0.86 3.53
C SER A 31 9.16 -1.87 2.37
N THR A 32 10.30 -1.93 1.69
CA THR A 32 10.54 -2.86 0.57
C THR A 32 10.51 -4.32 1.00
N GLU A 33 10.79 -4.59 2.27
CA GLU A 33 10.76 -5.93 2.87
C GLU A 33 9.35 -6.38 3.28
N ALA A 34 8.37 -5.47 3.26
CA ALA A 34 7.00 -5.78 3.68
C ALA A 34 6.21 -6.45 2.56
N ALA A 35 5.66 -7.64 2.84
CA ALA A 35 4.56 -8.16 2.04
C ALA A 35 3.31 -7.33 2.31
N LYS A 36 2.56 -7.00 1.26
CA LYS A 36 1.39 -6.10 1.36
C LYS A 36 0.25 -6.58 0.50
N TYR A 37 -0.96 -6.40 1.03
CA TYR A 37 -2.20 -6.58 0.27
C TYR A 37 -3.18 -5.47 0.62
N LEU A 38 -4.04 -5.16 -0.35
CA LEU A 38 -5.05 -4.12 -0.27
C LEU A 38 -6.41 -4.75 -0.52
N ILE A 39 -7.38 -4.45 0.32
CA ILE A 39 -8.77 -4.88 0.16
C ILE A 39 -9.60 -3.63 -0.09
N ASN A 40 -10.24 -3.55 -1.25
CA ASN A 40 -11.29 -2.56 -1.49
C ASN A 40 -12.51 -2.95 -0.66
N ASN A 41 -12.93 -2.07 0.24
CA ASN A 41 -14.07 -2.33 1.13
C ASN A 41 -15.37 -1.75 0.57
N ASP A 42 -15.32 -1.02 -0.54
CA ASP A 42 -16.48 -0.49 -1.23
C ASP A 42 -16.73 -1.28 -2.53
N ASN A 43 -17.88 -1.95 -2.59
CA ASN A 43 -18.27 -2.75 -3.77
C ASN A 43 -18.77 -1.88 -4.93
N ASP A 44 -19.19 -0.65 -4.65
CA ASP A 44 -19.79 0.25 -5.64
C ASP A 44 -18.77 1.26 -6.18
N VAL A 45 -17.59 1.36 -5.56
CA VAL A 45 -16.56 2.34 -5.87
C VAL A 45 -15.26 1.64 -6.18
N SER A 46 -14.71 1.88 -7.38
CA SER A 46 -13.38 1.41 -7.76
C SER A 46 -12.30 2.04 -6.88
N LEU A 47 -11.34 1.25 -6.43
CA LEU A 47 -10.18 1.74 -5.68
C LEU A 47 -9.05 2.13 -6.64
N HIS A 48 -8.63 3.39 -6.63
CA HIS A 48 -7.49 3.87 -7.41
C HIS A 48 -6.30 4.16 -6.51
N ILE A 49 -5.12 3.65 -6.88
CA ILE A 49 -3.91 3.75 -6.06
C ILE A 49 -2.76 4.29 -6.90
N ALA A 50 -2.13 5.36 -6.43
CA ALA A 50 -0.85 5.82 -6.91
C ALA A 50 0.28 5.21 -6.07
N LYS A 51 1.32 4.69 -6.72
CA LYS A 51 2.48 4.10 -6.04
C LYS A 51 3.76 4.73 -6.55
N LEU A 52 4.48 5.43 -5.67
CA LEU A 52 5.84 5.85 -5.93
C LEU A 52 6.80 4.73 -5.52
N ILE A 53 7.62 4.26 -6.46
CA ILE A 53 8.66 3.26 -6.22
C ILE A 53 10.01 3.92 -6.42
N PRO A 54 10.73 4.30 -5.34
CA PRO A 54 12.09 4.79 -5.48
C PRO A 54 12.98 3.66 -6.02
N SER A 55 13.84 3.98 -6.98
CA SER A 55 14.84 3.04 -7.48
C SER A 55 15.79 2.68 -6.35
N ILE A 56 15.85 1.40 -5.97
CA ILE A 56 16.85 0.90 -5.04
C ILE A 56 18.05 0.56 -5.90
N SER A 57 19.07 1.43 -5.92
CA SER A 57 20.34 1.08 -6.55
C SER A 57 20.93 -0.11 -5.80
N ILE A 58 20.86 -1.30 -6.38
CA ILE A 58 21.65 -2.44 -5.89
C ILE A 58 23.09 -2.13 -6.28
N SER A 59 23.82 -1.41 -5.42
CA SER A 59 25.25 -1.19 -5.60
C SER A 59 25.97 -2.54 -5.42
N GLY A 60 26.31 -3.23 -6.52
CA GLY A 60 27.15 -4.43 -6.44
C GLY A 60 27.04 -5.49 -7.54
N GLN A 61 26.21 -5.34 -8.57
CA GLN A 61 26.23 -6.28 -9.72
C GLN A 61 26.89 -5.62 -10.93
N PHE A 62 28.17 -5.93 -11.15
CA PHE A 62 28.82 -5.84 -12.46
C PHE A 62 28.53 -7.16 -13.21
N GLU A 63 28.16 -7.08 -14.49
CA GLU A 63 28.29 -8.19 -15.44
C GLU A 63 29.76 -8.60 -15.62
#